data_AF-V5SH99-F1
#
_entry.id   AF-V5SH99-F1
#
_cell.length_a   1.000
_cell.length_b   1.000
_cell.length_c   1.000
_cell.angle_alpha   90.00
_cell.angle_beta   90.00
_cell.angle_gamma   90.00
#
_symmetry.space_group_name_H-M   'P 1'
#
loop_
_entity.id
_entity.type
_entity.pdbx_description
1 polymer ?
#
loop_
_entity_poly.entity_id
_entity_poly.type
_entity_poly.pdbx_seq_one_letter_code
_entity_poly.pdbx_strand_id
1 'polypeptide(L)'
;MTRRRTLPALFCLAIAALLPAGGTHANDPALKPGLDPGGTAVAILADGFDYTNAQLAKALARDGEGEAIAWDAVDQDHRPYATDGLGTPAAIAATAQGGVRIVQVRVDAKDTASLARGIAFAVQTPARIVLALLPESEAASGSVLAAAAEKFETTLFVGSAPELTVDDNARSDGIANLLLVEAGEDGLAAAEALAEMLGCDKRSEGKSGAELKRLFLDRGKETPAPECKPKSTGQAEKP
;
A
#
# COMPACT_ATOMS: atom_id res chain seq x y z
N MET A 1 -57.16 -30.19 43.67
CA MET A 1 -57.88 -30.58 42.43
C MET A 1 -57.92 -29.33 41.57
N THR A 2 -57.44 -29.18 40.33
CA THR A 2 -57.21 -30.05 39.15
C THR A 2 -56.44 -29.16 38.14
N ARG A 3 -55.16 -29.42 37.84
CA ARG A 3 -54.57 -30.07 36.63
C ARG A 3 -54.98 -29.50 35.24
N ARG A 4 -53.95 -29.28 34.40
CA ARG A 4 -53.87 -29.16 32.90
C ARG A 4 -53.79 -27.72 32.35
N ARG A 5 -52.95 -27.38 31.34
CA ARG A 5 -52.22 -28.19 30.34
C ARG A 5 -51.02 -27.39 29.79
N THR A 6 -49.91 -28.09 29.62
CA THR A 6 -48.71 -27.74 28.85
C THR A 6 -48.94 -27.81 27.34
N LEU A 7 -48.28 -26.94 26.57
CA LEU A 7 -47.83 -27.24 25.21
C LEU A 7 -46.54 -26.43 24.91
N PRO A 8 -45.41 -27.10 24.61
CA PRO A 8 -44.15 -26.44 24.29
C PRO A 8 -44.09 -26.14 22.78
N ALA A 9 -43.82 -24.90 22.40
CA ALA A 9 -43.40 -24.57 21.05
C ALA A 9 -41.89 -24.84 20.93
N LEU A 10 -41.56 -25.99 20.34
CA LEU A 10 -40.21 -26.32 19.90
C LEU A 10 -39.79 -25.30 18.84
N PHE A 11 -38.89 -24.38 19.20
CA PHE A 11 -38.21 -23.51 18.23
C PHE A 11 -36.95 -24.26 17.78
N CYS A 12 -37.00 -24.86 16.59
CA CYS A 12 -35.82 -25.42 15.93
C CYS A 12 -34.91 -24.27 15.51
N LEU A 13 -33.90 -23.97 16.32
CA LEU A 13 -32.81 -23.09 15.92
C LEU A 13 -31.93 -23.88 14.94
N ALA A 14 -32.08 -23.61 13.65
CA ALA A 14 -31.19 -24.11 12.63
C ALA A 14 -29.80 -23.51 12.85
N ILE A 15 -28.86 -24.34 13.29
CA ILE A 15 -27.43 -24.00 13.34
C ILE A 15 -26.96 -23.96 11.88
N ALA A 16 -26.92 -22.76 11.30
CA ALA A 16 -26.23 -22.53 10.04
C ALA A 16 -24.75 -22.83 10.28
N ALA A 17 -24.27 -23.91 9.68
CA ALA A 17 -22.86 -24.25 9.65
C ALA A 17 -22.11 -23.12 8.94
N LEU A 18 -21.39 -22.32 9.74
CA LEU A 18 -20.33 -21.44 9.27
C LEU A 18 -19.23 -22.32 8.67
N LEU A 19 -19.31 -22.58 7.37
CA LEU A 19 -18.15 -23.03 6.61
C LEU A 19 -17.20 -21.84 6.50
N PRO A 20 -15.96 -21.93 6.99
CA PRO A 20 -14.94 -20.95 6.63
C PRO A 20 -14.63 -21.14 5.15
N ALA A 21 -15.16 -20.26 4.31
CA ALA A 21 -14.66 -20.06 2.96
C ALA A 21 -13.34 -19.27 3.05
N GLY A 22 -12.32 -19.90 3.61
CA GLY A 22 -10.93 -19.44 3.50
C GLY A 22 -10.26 -20.31 2.46
N GLY A 23 -10.42 -19.95 1.19
CA GLY A 23 -9.60 -20.52 0.12
C GLY A 23 -8.17 -20.06 0.32
N THR A 24 -7.40 -20.76 1.15
CA THR A 24 -5.94 -20.62 1.11
C THR A 24 -5.50 -21.12 -0.26
N HIS A 25 -5.18 -20.21 -1.18
CA HIS A 25 -4.62 -20.55 -2.48
C HIS A 25 -3.28 -21.24 -2.21
N ALA A 26 -3.27 -22.57 -2.32
CA ALA A 26 -2.15 -23.42 -1.89
C ALA A 26 -0.88 -23.24 -2.74
N ASN A 27 -0.95 -22.45 -3.81
CA ASN A 27 0.11 -22.29 -4.79
C ASN A 27 0.96 -21.03 -4.57
N ASP A 28 0.49 -20.05 -3.80
CA ASP A 28 1.27 -18.83 -3.58
C ASP A 28 2.42 -19.10 -2.62
N PRO A 29 3.64 -18.66 -2.94
CA PRO A 29 4.80 -18.91 -2.11
C PRO A 29 4.59 -18.40 -0.69
N ALA A 30 4.96 -19.20 0.31
CA ALA A 30 4.99 -18.73 1.69
C ALA A 30 6.17 -17.78 1.88
N LEU A 31 5.92 -16.59 2.41
CA LEU A 31 6.99 -15.67 2.80
C LEU A 31 7.56 -16.08 4.16
N LYS A 32 8.88 -16.20 4.26
CA LYS A 32 9.54 -16.50 5.54
C LYS A 32 9.36 -15.32 6.51
N PRO A 33 9.16 -15.57 7.82
CA PRO A 33 9.21 -14.52 8.82
C PRO A 33 10.54 -13.76 8.80
N GLY A 34 10.51 -12.49 9.20
CA GLY A 34 11.69 -11.61 9.19
C GLY A 34 11.56 -10.42 10.12
N LEU A 35 12.62 -9.63 10.22
CA LEU A 35 12.60 -8.38 10.97
C LEU A 35 12.05 -7.25 10.11
N ASP A 36 11.31 -6.32 10.73
CA ASP A 36 10.90 -5.08 10.08
C ASP A 36 12.15 -4.22 9.77
N PRO A 37 12.33 -3.76 8.51
CA PRO A 37 13.49 -2.96 8.13
C PRO A 37 13.47 -1.52 8.69
N GLY A 38 12.35 -1.08 9.26
CA GLY A 38 12.14 0.28 9.75
C GLY A 38 11.95 1.29 8.61
N GLY A 39 11.83 2.57 8.99
CA GLY A 39 11.62 3.67 8.04
C GLY A 39 10.14 3.96 7.75
N THR A 40 9.93 4.80 6.74
CA THR A 40 8.60 5.26 6.33
C THR A 40 7.86 4.12 5.65
N ALA A 41 6.70 3.73 6.21
CA ALA A 41 5.84 2.75 5.56
C ALA A 41 5.08 3.39 4.39
N VAL A 42 5.20 2.76 3.22
CA VAL A 42 4.51 3.10 1.99
C VAL A 42 3.70 1.88 1.57
N ALA A 43 2.39 2.05 1.39
CA ALA A 43 1.54 1.04 0.80
C ALA A 43 1.56 1.20 -0.71
N ILE A 44 1.87 0.12 -1.44
CA ILE A 44 1.81 0.10 -2.90
C ILE A 44 0.63 -0.78 -3.29
N LEU A 45 -0.30 -0.20 -4.03
CA LEU A 45 -1.46 -0.85 -4.61
C LEU A 45 -1.14 -1.10 -6.08
N ALA A 46 -0.97 -2.36 -6.43
CA ALA A 46 -0.55 -2.80 -7.77
C ALA A 46 -1.22 -4.13 -8.15
N ASP A 47 -0.95 -4.62 -9.35
CA ASP A 47 -1.41 -5.90 -9.90
C ASP A 47 -0.73 -7.15 -9.30
N GLY A 48 0.25 -6.95 -8.41
CA GLY A 48 0.84 -7.99 -7.56
C GLY A 48 2.35 -7.86 -7.41
N PHE A 49 2.92 -8.73 -6.59
CA PHE A 49 4.31 -8.65 -6.15
C PHE A 49 4.99 -10.00 -6.15
N ASP A 50 6.19 -10.08 -6.70
CA ASP A 50 7.09 -11.21 -6.54
C ASP A 50 7.91 -11.00 -5.27
N TYR A 51 7.27 -11.25 -4.12
CA TYR A 51 7.95 -11.18 -2.83
C TYR A 51 8.94 -12.33 -2.59
N THR A 52 9.15 -13.23 -3.57
CA THR A 52 10.28 -14.18 -3.54
C THR A 52 11.57 -13.51 -4.01
N ASN A 53 11.47 -12.35 -4.68
CA ASN A 53 12.60 -11.50 -5.01
C ASN A 53 13.30 -11.02 -3.72
N ALA A 54 14.60 -11.33 -3.61
CA ALA A 54 15.38 -11.04 -2.41
C ALA A 54 15.56 -9.54 -2.12
N GLN A 55 15.46 -8.67 -3.13
CA GLN A 55 15.53 -7.22 -2.94
C GLN A 55 14.23 -6.70 -2.33
N LEU A 56 13.08 -7.09 -2.88
CA LEU A 56 11.77 -6.74 -2.32
C LEU A 56 11.59 -7.32 -0.91
N ALA A 57 11.91 -8.60 -0.70
CA ALA A 57 11.71 -9.28 0.58
C ALA A 57 12.39 -8.59 1.78
N LYS A 58 13.50 -7.86 1.53
CA LYS A 58 14.25 -7.09 2.55
C LYS A 58 13.58 -5.76 2.91
N ALA A 59 12.74 -5.24 2.03
CA ALA A 59 12.07 -3.95 2.21
C ALA A 59 10.63 -4.09 2.74
N LEU A 60 10.12 -5.31 2.89
CA LEU A 60 8.75 -5.54 3.35
C LEU A 60 8.55 -5.07 4.78
N ALA A 61 7.53 -4.26 4.99
CA ALA A 61 7.04 -3.93 6.32
C ALA A 61 6.53 -5.22 6.99
N ARG A 62 6.83 -5.36 8.28
CA ARG A 62 6.53 -6.55 9.07
C ARG A 62 5.77 -6.16 10.33
N ASP A 63 4.96 -7.08 10.81
CA ASP A 63 4.31 -6.94 12.11
C ASP A 63 5.26 -7.34 13.26
N GLY A 64 4.71 -7.38 14.48
CA GLY A 64 5.47 -7.76 15.68
C GLY A 64 5.86 -9.24 15.74
N GLU A 65 5.30 -10.08 14.87
CA GLU A 65 5.56 -11.54 14.80
C GLU A 65 6.51 -11.89 13.64
N GLY A 66 6.79 -10.92 12.78
CA GLY A 66 7.68 -11.04 11.64
C GLY A 66 6.99 -11.44 10.34
N GLU A 67 5.65 -11.45 10.31
CA GLU A 67 4.87 -11.63 9.08
C GLU A 67 4.89 -10.32 8.29
N ALA A 68 4.90 -10.41 6.95
CA ALA A 68 4.80 -9.20 6.15
C ALA A 68 3.39 -8.63 6.21
N ILE A 69 3.29 -7.31 6.35
CA ILE A 69 2.01 -6.60 6.27
C ILE A 69 1.64 -6.52 4.80
N ALA A 70 0.72 -7.39 4.37
CA ALA A 70 0.34 -7.53 2.97
C ALA A 70 -1.12 -7.99 2.83
N TRP A 71 -1.75 -7.63 1.71
CA TRP A 71 -3.12 -8.04 1.40
C TRP A 71 -3.35 -8.22 -0.09
N ASP A 72 -4.04 -9.28 -0.46
CA ASP A 72 -4.56 -9.50 -1.79
C ASP A 72 -6.07 -9.18 -1.82
N ALA A 73 -6.45 -8.07 -2.44
CA ALA A 73 -7.85 -7.67 -2.55
C ALA A 73 -8.63 -8.40 -3.66
N VAL A 74 -7.92 -9.13 -4.53
CA VAL A 74 -8.47 -9.96 -5.60
C VAL A 74 -8.84 -11.33 -5.02
N ASP A 75 -7.88 -12.00 -4.38
CA ASP A 75 -8.02 -13.36 -3.86
C ASP A 75 -8.44 -13.38 -2.37
N GLN A 76 -8.47 -12.22 -1.70
CA GLN A 76 -8.90 -12.02 -0.31
C GLN A 76 -8.07 -12.79 0.72
N ASP A 77 -6.75 -12.84 0.52
CA ASP A 77 -5.79 -13.42 1.46
C ASP A 77 -4.59 -12.49 1.73
N HIS A 78 -3.61 -12.95 2.50
CA HIS A 78 -2.43 -12.14 2.87
C HIS A 78 -1.23 -12.32 1.92
N ARG A 79 -1.44 -12.86 0.70
CA ARG A 79 -0.37 -13.20 -0.25
C ARG A 79 -0.63 -12.56 -1.62
N PRO A 80 -0.27 -11.27 -1.77
CA PRO A 80 -0.46 -10.53 -3.03
C PRO A 80 0.56 -10.92 -4.12
N TYR A 81 0.63 -12.20 -4.49
CA TYR A 81 1.67 -12.74 -5.35
C TYR A 81 1.37 -12.54 -6.84
N ALA A 82 2.33 -12.00 -7.59
CA ALA A 82 2.35 -12.02 -9.05
C ALA A 82 3.78 -11.79 -9.57
N THR A 83 4.14 -12.43 -10.70
CA THR A 83 5.49 -12.32 -11.27
C THR A 83 5.62 -11.30 -12.40
N ASP A 84 4.50 -10.90 -12.99
CA ASP A 84 4.40 -10.11 -14.22
C ASP A 84 3.83 -8.71 -14.01
N GLY A 85 3.59 -8.33 -12.74
CA GLY A 85 3.04 -7.03 -12.37
C GLY A 85 4.07 -5.92 -12.13
N LEU A 86 3.58 -4.68 -12.09
CA LEU A 86 4.36 -3.48 -11.77
C LEU A 86 4.65 -3.31 -10.27
N GLY A 87 4.01 -4.09 -9.39
CA GLY A 87 4.21 -3.96 -7.95
C GLY A 87 5.66 -4.20 -7.52
N THR A 88 6.31 -5.25 -8.04
CA THR A 88 7.72 -5.56 -7.74
C THR A 88 8.68 -4.44 -8.16
N PRO A 89 8.71 -4.00 -9.44
CA PRO A 89 9.62 -2.93 -9.84
C PRO A 89 9.31 -1.60 -9.13
N ALA A 90 8.05 -1.25 -8.88
CA ALA A 90 7.70 -0.05 -8.14
C ALA A 90 8.17 -0.10 -6.67
N ALA A 91 8.05 -1.26 -6.02
CA ALA A 91 8.55 -1.42 -4.66
C ALA A 91 10.08 -1.33 -4.58
N ILE A 92 10.78 -1.87 -5.59
CA ILE A 92 12.23 -1.74 -5.70
C ILE A 92 12.64 -0.28 -5.95
N ALA A 93 11.96 0.42 -6.87
CA ALA A 93 12.19 1.82 -7.14
C ALA A 93 11.98 2.70 -5.90
N ALA A 94 10.84 2.52 -5.20
CA ALA A 94 10.49 3.27 -3.99
C ALA A 94 11.49 3.08 -2.83
N THR A 95 12.23 1.98 -2.83
CA THR A 95 13.19 1.63 -1.76
C THR A 95 14.64 1.85 -2.15
N ALA A 96 14.90 2.33 -3.38
CA ALA A 96 16.24 2.45 -3.95
C ALA A 96 17.19 3.31 -3.11
N GLN A 97 16.67 4.32 -2.40
CA GLN A 97 17.46 5.21 -1.54
C GLN A 97 17.46 4.80 -0.06
N GLY A 98 16.78 3.72 0.31
CA GLY A 98 16.57 3.32 1.70
C GLY A 98 15.54 4.17 2.44
N GLY A 99 15.36 3.93 3.74
CA GLY A 99 14.43 4.71 4.59
C GLY A 99 12.94 4.47 4.30
N VAL A 100 12.62 3.57 3.37
CA VAL A 100 11.26 3.17 2.99
C VAL A 100 11.06 1.69 3.26
N ARG A 101 9.89 1.34 3.79
CA ARG A 101 9.42 -0.05 3.91
C ARG A 101 8.06 -0.21 3.25
N ILE A 102 7.79 -1.37 2.68
CA ILE A 102 6.68 -1.60 1.75
C ILE A 102 5.58 -2.44 2.39
N VAL A 103 4.37 -1.91 2.36
CA VAL A 103 3.13 -2.65 2.57
C VAL A 103 2.61 -3.03 1.18
N GLN A 104 2.50 -4.33 0.91
CA GLN A 104 2.11 -4.83 -0.42
C GLN A 104 0.60 -5.01 -0.48
N VAL A 105 -0.05 -4.42 -1.48
CA VAL A 105 -1.49 -4.57 -1.66
C VAL A 105 -1.78 -4.91 -3.11
N ARG A 106 -2.19 -6.15 -3.39
CA ARG A 106 -2.64 -6.53 -4.73
C ARG A 106 -4.08 -6.08 -4.93
N VAL A 107 -4.33 -5.36 -6.01
CA VAL A 107 -5.65 -4.89 -6.43
C VAL A 107 -5.84 -5.19 -7.91
N ASP A 108 -7.09 -5.36 -8.30
CA ASP A 108 -7.47 -5.26 -9.71
C ASP A 108 -7.88 -3.81 -9.95
N ALA A 109 -7.04 -3.06 -10.67
CA ALA A 109 -7.27 -1.63 -10.89
C ALA A 109 -8.47 -1.33 -11.82
N LYS A 110 -9.02 -2.35 -12.50
CA LYS A 110 -10.28 -2.24 -13.26
C LYS A 110 -11.50 -2.49 -12.38
N ASP A 111 -11.32 -3.12 -11.21
CA ASP A 111 -12.36 -3.28 -10.20
C ASP A 111 -12.23 -2.19 -9.13
N THR A 112 -13.06 -1.15 -9.23
CA THR A 112 -13.14 -0.10 -8.21
C THR A 112 -13.39 -0.61 -6.79
N ALA A 113 -14.08 -1.76 -6.64
CA ALA A 113 -14.28 -2.38 -5.34
C ALA A 113 -12.99 -3.03 -4.82
N SER A 114 -12.17 -3.64 -5.68
CA SER A 114 -10.84 -4.15 -5.35
C SER A 114 -9.90 -3.03 -4.91
N LEU A 115 -9.88 -1.93 -5.67
CA LEU A 115 -9.13 -0.72 -5.29
C LEU A 115 -9.58 -0.17 -3.93
N ALA A 116 -10.88 -0.05 -3.70
CA ALA A 116 -11.42 0.43 -2.42
C ALA A 116 -11.08 -0.51 -1.25
N ARG A 117 -11.13 -1.84 -1.44
CA ARG A 117 -10.68 -2.82 -0.44
C ARG A 117 -9.19 -2.66 -0.13
N GLY A 118 -8.37 -2.49 -1.16
CA GLY A 118 -6.93 -2.27 -1.01
C GLY A 118 -6.62 -0.99 -0.23
N ILE A 119 -7.32 0.11 -0.52
CA ILE A 119 -7.22 1.37 0.23
C ILE A 119 -7.65 1.17 1.69
N ALA A 120 -8.77 0.50 1.92
CA ALA A 120 -9.29 0.26 3.26
C ALA A 120 -8.32 -0.55 4.13
N PHE A 121 -7.61 -1.52 3.54
CA PHE A 121 -6.51 -2.20 4.20
C PHE A 121 -5.33 -1.26 4.45
N ALA A 122 -4.85 -0.57 3.41
CA ALA A 122 -3.65 0.27 3.48
C ALA A 122 -3.71 1.32 4.60
N VAL A 123 -4.86 2.01 4.76
CA VAL A 123 -5.05 3.04 5.79
C VAL A 123 -5.11 2.49 7.22
N GLN A 124 -5.28 1.17 7.39
CA GLN A 124 -5.23 0.50 8.70
C GLN A 124 -3.82 0.02 9.05
N THR A 125 -2.88 0.12 8.10
CA THR A 125 -1.48 -0.23 8.33
C THR A 125 -0.67 0.96 8.83
N PRO A 126 0.61 0.79 9.19
CA PRO A 126 1.50 1.92 9.48
C PRO A 126 1.77 2.86 8.29
N ALA A 127 1.31 2.53 7.07
CA ALA A 127 1.56 3.33 5.88
C ALA A 127 0.96 4.74 5.99
N ARG A 128 1.79 5.76 5.67
CA ARG A 128 1.36 7.16 5.61
C ARG A 128 1.25 7.69 4.20
N ILE A 129 1.71 6.90 3.24
CA ILE A 129 1.63 7.15 1.81
C ILE A 129 1.04 5.91 1.18
N VAL A 130 0.03 6.11 0.34
CA VAL A 130 -0.60 5.09 -0.50
C VAL A 130 -0.27 5.43 -1.94
N LEU A 131 0.56 4.62 -2.59
CA LEU A 131 0.84 4.71 -4.02
C LEU A 131 -0.04 3.70 -4.75
N ALA A 132 -0.95 4.17 -5.60
CA ALA A 132 -1.75 3.34 -6.47
C ALA A 132 -1.23 3.43 -7.91
N LEU A 133 -0.82 2.29 -8.46
CA LEU A 133 -0.44 2.17 -9.87
C LEU A 133 -1.72 1.91 -10.68
N LEU A 134 -2.11 2.88 -11.48
CA LEU A 134 -3.32 2.84 -12.30
C LEU A 134 -2.91 2.50 -13.73
N PRO A 135 -3.45 1.43 -14.34
CA PRO A 135 -3.06 0.99 -15.67
C PRO A 135 -3.55 1.95 -16.76
N GLU A 136 -4.59 2.74 -16.48
CA GLU A 136 -5.17 3.75 -17.36
C GLU A 136 -5.72 4.92 -16.53
N SER A 137 -5.84 6.10 -17.16
CA SER A 137 -6.48 7.27 -16.57
C SER A 137 -8.00 7.12 -16.54
N GLU A 138 -8.49 6.16 -15.78
CA GLU A 138 -9.93 5.98 -15.59
C GLU A 138 -10.45 6.95 -14.53
N ALA A 139 -11.41 7.78 -14.93
CA ALA A 139 -12.09 8.72 -14.02
C ALA A 139 -12.65 8.02 -12.77
N ALA A 140 -13.06 6.74 -12.89
CA ALA A 140 -13.56 5.93 -11.79
C ALA A 140 -12.48 5.70 -10.72
N SER A 141 -11.30 5.21 -11.10
CA SER A 141 -10.17 4.98 -10.17
C SER A 141 -9.69 6.29 -9.54
N GLY A 142 -9.63 7.38 -10.33
CA GLY A 142 -9.33 8.72 -9.82
C GLY A 142 -10.35 9.22 -8.78
N SER A 143 -11.64 8.94 -8.98
CA SER A 143 -12.70 9.29 -8.02
C SER A 143 -12.61 8.50 -6.71
N VAL A 144 -12.21 7.23 -6.77
CA VAL A 144 -12.00 6.38 -5.58
C VAL A 144 -10.83 6.92 -4.74
N LEU A 145 -9.72 7.29 -5.37
CA LEU A 145 -8.59 7.90 -4.68
C LEU A 145 -8.94 9.26 -4.06
N ALA A 146 -9.70 10.10 -4.78
CA ALA A 146 -10.16 11.38 -4.24
C ALA A 146 -11.07 11.21 -3.02
N ALA A 147 -12.06 10.32 -3.09
CA ALA A 147 -12.93 10.02 -1.97
C ALA A 147 -12.15 9.47 -0.77
N ALA A 148 -11.11 8.67 -1.02
CA ALA A 148 -10.21 8.20 0.04
C ALA A 148 -9.38 9.33 0.65
N ALA A 149 -8.82 10.21 -0.18
CA ALA A 149 -8.03 11.35 0.27
C ALA A 149 -8.86 12.30 1.15
N GLU A 150 -10.10 12.63 0.74
CA GLU A 150 -11.03 13.44 1.54
C GLU A 150 -11.37 12.79 2.88
N LYS A 151 -11.45 11.45 2.93
CA LYS A 151 -11.78 10.72 4.16
C LYS A 151 -10.60 10.54 5.11
N PHE A 152 -9.37 10.46 4.58
CA PHE A 152 -8.17 10.09 5.33
C PHE A 152 -7.08 11.17 5.23
N GLU A 153 -7.33 12.33 5.82
CA GLU A 153 -6.49 13.54 5.75
C GLU A 153 -5.02 13.33 6.20
N THR A 154 -4.76 12.33 7.05
CA THR A 154 -3.42 12.01 7.56
C THR A 154 -2.57 11.19 6.60
N THR A 155 -3.15 10.69 5.51
CA THR A 155 -2.50 9.82 4.52
C THR A 155 -2.37 10.56 3.21
N LEU A 156 -1.18 10.55 2.62
CA LEU A 156 -0.99 11.03 1.26
C LEU A 156 -1.39 9.92 0.28
N PHE A 157 -2.29 10.23 -0.66
CA PHE A 157 -2.63 9.36 -1.77
C PHE A 157 -1.91 9.83 -3.02
N VAL A 158 -1.14 8.93 -3.63
CA VAL A 158 -0.44 9.15 -4.89
C VAL A 158 -1.04 8.21 -5.93
N GLY A 159 -1.69 8.74 -6.94
CA GLY A 159 -2.12 7.97 -8.12
C GLY A 159 -1.12 8.13 -9.25
N SER A 160 -0.61 7.02 -9.78
CA SER A 160 0.28 6.99 -10.94
C SER A 160 -0.51 6.48 -12.13
N ALA A 161 -0.72 7.32 -13.16
CA ALA A 161 -1.46 6.95 -14.37
C ALA A 161 -0.62 7.23 -15.63
N PRO A 162 -0.79 6.50 -16.75
CA PRO A 162 0.06 6.68 -17.94
C PRO A 162 0.02 8.10 -18.52
N GLU A 163 -1.14 8.75 -18.44
CA GLU A 163 -1.39 10.09 -18.91
C GLU A 163 -2.37 10.75 -17.94
N LEU A 164 -2.24 12.06 -17.70
CA LEU A 164 -3.19 12.80 -16.85
C LEU A 164 -4.05 13.75 -17.68
N THR A 165 -5.35 13.76 -17.42
CA THR A 165 -6.25 14.74 -18.01
C THR A 165 -6.23 16.07 -17.24
N VAL A 166 -6.82 17.11 -17.82
CA VAL A 166 -7.02 18.40 -17.14
C VAL A 166 -7.86 18.22 -15.86
N ASP A 167 -8.86 17.33 -15.90
CA ASP A 167 -9.72 17.04 -14.76
C ASP A 167 -8.97 16.32 -13.64
N ASP A 168 -8.01 15.45 -13.99
CA ASP A 168 -7.15 14.79 -13.02
C ASP A 168 -6.23 15.80 -12.33
N ASN A 169 -5.64 16.72 -13.08
CA ASN A 169 -4.83 17.80 -12.52
C ASN A 169 -5.66 18.70 -11.59
N ALA A 170 -6.85 19.12 -12.01
CA ALA A 170 -7.75 19.93 -11.19
C ALA A 170 -8.18 19.19 -9.90
N ARG A 171 -8.44 17.87 -10.00
CA ARG A 171 -8.78 17.03 -8.84
C ARG A 171 -7.60 16.90 -7.88
N SER A 172 -6.41 16.63 -8.41
CA SER A 172 -5.16 16.60 -7.65
C SER A 172 -4.98 17.91 -6.90
N ASP A 173 -5.06 19.07 -7.55
CA ASP A 173 -4.87 20.38 -6.94
C ASP A 173 -5.94 20.73 -5.90
N GLY A 174 -7.18 20.31 -6.12
CA GLY A 174 -8.32 20.59 -5.24
C GLY A 174 -8.28 19.84 -3.89
N ILE A 175 -7.52 18.75 -3.77
CA ILE A 175 -7.49 17.91 -2.56
C ILE A 175 -6.10 17.97 -1.92
N ALA A 176 -6.05 18.34 -0.65
CA ALA A 176 -4.81 18.68 0.04
C ALA A 176 -3.81 17.52 0.15
N ASN A 177 -4.29 16.29 0.25
CA ASN A 177 -3.52 15.05 0.43
C ASN A 177 -3.69 14.06 -0.73
N LEU A 178 -4.08 14.54 -1.91
CA LEU A 178 -4.08 13.78 -3.15
C LEU A 178 -3.02 14.34 -4.09
N LEU A 179 -2.28 13.46 -4.72
CA LEU A 179 -1.38 13.79 -5.81
C LEU A 179 -1.58 12.79 -6.95
N LEU A 180 -1.91 13.28 -8.13
CA LEU A 180 -1.89 12.47 -9.35
C LEU A 180 -0.62 12.81 -10.14
N VAL A 181 0.10 11.79 -10.58
CA VAL A 181 1.34 11.90 -11.34
C VAL A 181 1.27 11.03 -12.58
N GLU A 182 1.91 11.50 -13.66
CA GLU A 182 2.14 10.68 -14.84
C GLU A 182 3.15 9.59 -14.51
N ALA A 183 2.88 8.38 -14.99
CA ALA A 183 3.63 7.19 -14.63
C ALA A 183 5.02 7.15 -15.30
N GLY A 184 5.24 7.95 -16.36
CA GLY A 184 6.46 7.92 -17.16
C GLY A 184 6.52 6.71 -18.11
N GLU A 185 7.62 6.58 -18.85
CA GLU A 185 7.77 5.55 -19.89
C GLU A 185 7.78 4.11 -19.31
N ASP A 186 8.28 3.93 -18.09
CA ASP A 186 8.41 2.64 -17.42
C ASP A 186 7.31 2.38 -16.36
N GLY A 187 6.44 3.37 -16.13
CA GLY A 187 5.39 3.30 -15.12
C GLY A 187 5.85 3.53 -13.68
N LEU A 188 7.12 3.89 -13.44
CA LEU A 188 7.74 3.92 -12.12
C LEU A 188 8.01 5.33 -11.57
N ALA A 189 7.75 6.39 -12.35
CA ALA A 189 8.13 7.76 -11.98
C ALA A 189 7.62 8.19 -10.60
N ALA A 190 6.40 7.76 -10.22
CA ALA A 190 5.84 8.00 -8.90
C ALA A 190 6.64 7.34 -7.77
N ALA A 191 7.07 6.10 -7.98
CA ALA A 191 7.84 5.33 -7.01
C ALA A 191 9.26 5.90 -6.85
N GLU A 192 9.90 6.27 -7.95
CA GLU A 192 11.21 6.93 -7.94
C GLU A 192 11.16 8.27 -7.20
N ALA A 193 10.11 9.06 -7.43
CA ALA A 193 9.91 10.30 -6.72
C ALA A 193 9.69 10.12 -5.22
N LEU A 194 9.02 9.03 -4.80
CA LEU A 194 8.94 8.67 -3.39
C LEU A 194 10.30 8.29 -2.82
N ALA A 195 11.11 7.52 -3.55
CA ALA A 195 12.44 7.14 -3.10
C ALA A 195 13.31 8.38 -2.86
N GLU A 196 13.28 9.35 -3.76
CA GLU A 196 13.98 10.63 -3.60
C GLU A 196 13.45 11.46 -2.43
N MET A 197 12.14 11.53 -2.28
CA MET A 197 11.51 12.30 -1.19
C MET A 197 11.84 11.71 0.19
N LEU A 198 11.93 10.38 0.30
CA LEU A 198 12.02 9.66 1.57
C LEU A 198 13.43 9.13 1.89
N GLY A 199 14.30 9.04 0.89
CA GLY A 199 15.58 8.32 0.94
C GLY A 199 16.61 8.81 1.96
N CYS A 200 16.44 10.03 2.46
CA CYS A 200 17.55 10.72 3.12
C CYS A 200 17.22 11.36 4.46
N ASP A 201 15.95 11.34 4.90
CA ASP A 201 15.58 12.04 6.12
C ASP A 201 14.34 11.46 6.80
N LYS A 202 14.28 11.57 8.13
CA LYS A 202 13.04 11.43 8.93
C LYS A 202 12.01 12.54 8.64
N ARG A 203 12.16 13.26 7.52
CA ARG A 203 11.34 14.40 7.11
C ARG A 203 9.88 14.03 6.94
N SER A 204 9.50 12.75 6.87
CA SER A 204 8.11 12.30 6.80
C SER A 204 7.46 12.02 8.17
N GLU A 205 8.25 11.83 9.24
CA GLU A 205 7.71 11.44 10.56
C GLU A 205 6.80 12.55 11.11
N GLY A 206 5.56 12.17 11.47
CA GLY A 206 4.59 13.06 12.09
C GLY A 206 3.88 14.05 11.15
N LYS A 207 4.21 14.06 9.85
CA LYS A 207 3.57 14.96 8.88
C LYS A 207 2.17 14.50 8.48
N SER A 208 1.30 15.46 8.20
CA SER A 208 -0.01 15.26 7.57
C SER A 208 0.13 14.92 6.08
N GLY A 209 -0.95 14.40 5.48
CA GLY A 209 -0.96 14.12 4.03
C GLY A 209 -0.71 15.37 3.19
N ALA A 210 -1.21 16.52 3.63
CA ALA A 210 -0.99 17.81 2.97
C ALA A 210 0.46 18.29 3.02
N GLU A 211 1.14 18.10 4.16
CA GLU A 211 2.56 18.43 4.28
C GLU A 211 3.42 17.48 3.45
N LEU A 212 3.07 16.20 3.38
CA LEU A 212 3.73 15.23 2.51
C LEU A 212 3.56 15.61 1.03
N LYS A 213 2.36 16.03 0.60
CA LYS A 213 2.14 16.53 -0.77
C LYS A 213 3.02 17.73 -1.09
N ARG A 214 3.11 18.70 -0.18
CA ARG A 214 3.98 19.88 -0.37
C ARG A 214 5.45 19.49 -0.53
N LEU A 215 5.96 18.59 0.32
CA LEU A 215 7.32 18.08 0.16
C LEU A 215 7.55 17.44 -1.20
N PHE A 216 6.59 16.65 -1.67
CA PHE A 216 6.68 16.01 -2.97
C PHE A 216 6.74 17.05 -4.11
N LEU A 217 5.92 18.09 -4.05
CA LEU A 217 5.87 19.14 -5.08
C LEU A 217 7.09 20.08 -5.03
N ASP A 218 7.59 20.41 -3.85
CA ASP A 218 8.73 21.31 -3.68
C ASP A 218 10.05 20.67 -4.15
N ARG A 219 10.12 19.33 -4.27
CA ARG A 219 11.24 18.60 -4.89
C ARG A 219 11.62 19.15 -6.26
N GLY A 220 10.65 19.53 -7.08
CA GLY A 220 10.90 20.04 -8.43
C GLY A 220 11.64 21.39 -8.47
N LYS A 221 11.79 22.06 -7.33
CA LYS A 221 12.37 23.41 -7.22
C LYS A 221 13.74 23.43 -6.54
N GLU A 222 14.12 22.37 -5.83
CA GLU A 222 15.38 22.31 -5.07
C GLU A 222 16.45 21.50 -5.81
N THR A 223 17.70 21.96 -5.73
CA THR A 223 18.88 21.25 -6.24
C THR A 223 19.07 19.96 -5.43
N PRO A 224 19.37 18.79 -6.05
CA PRO A 224 19.47 17.52 -5.33
C PRO A 224 20.43 17.63 -4.15
N ALA A 225 19.98 17.14 -2.99
CA ALA A 225 20.79 17.10 -1.77
C ALA A 225 22.07 16.28 -2.01
N PRO A 226 23.22 16.69 -1.41
CA PRO A 226 24.47 15.96 -1.58
C PRO A 226 24.32 14.51 -1.08
N GLU A 227 24.77 13.58 -1.93
CA GLU A 227 24.82 12.12 -1.79
C GLU A 227 24.49 11.60 -0.39
N CYS A 228 23.34 10.94 -0.28
CA CYS A 228 22.94 10.19 0.91
C CYS A 228 23.82 8.96 1.02
N LYS A 229 24.98 9.11 1.67
CA LYS A 229 25.84 7.97 1.98
C LYS A 229 25.09 7.07 2.95
N PRO A 230 24.81 5.80 2.59
CA PRO A 230 24.28 4.86 3.56
C PRO A 230 25.26 4.80 4.72
N LYS A 231 24.74 5.03 5.93
CA LYS A 231 25.51 4.93 7.17
C LYS A 231 26.06 3.50 7.22
N SER A 232 27.36 3.32 6.94
CA SER A 232 27.93 1.98 6.94
C SER A 232 27.78 1.41 8.34
N THR A 233 27.05 0.31 8.43
CA THR A 233 26.90 -0.45 9.67
C THR A 233 28.25 -1.07 9.99
N GLY A 234 28.91 -0.55 11.02
CA GLY A 234 29.90 -1.25 11.84
C GLY A 234 31.17 -1.70 11.13
N GLN A 235 32.18 -0.83 11.07
CA GLN A 235 33.53 -1.33 11.31
C GLN A 235 33.57 -1.83 12.74
N ALA A 236 33.66 -3.16 12.90
CA ALA A 236 34.02 -3.78 14.15
C ALA A 236 35.39 -3.23 14.59
N GLU A 237 35.43 -2.53 15.71
CA GLU A 237 36.67 -2.37 16.48
C GLU A 237 37.16 -3.78 16.81
N LYS A 238 38.27 -4.16 16.19
CA LYS A 238 39.06 -5.30 16.66
C LYS A 238 39.66 -4.94 18.02
N PRO A 239 39.79 -5.92 18.92
CA PRO A 239 40.23 -5.72 20.31
C PRO A 239 41.65 -5.16 20.42
#